data_AF-A0A0C3RPZ0-F1
#
_entry.id   AF-A0A0C3RPZ0-F1
#
_cell.length_a   1.000
_cell.length_b   1.000
_cell.length_c   1.000
_cell.angle_alpha   90.00
_cell.angle_beta   90.00
_cell.angle_gamma   90.00
#
_symmetry.space_group_name_H-M   'P 1'
#
loop_
_entity.id
_entity.type
_entity.pdbx_description
1 polymer ?
#
loop_
_entity_poly.entity_id
_entity_poly.type
_entity_poly.pdbx_seq_one_letter_code
_entity_poly.pdbx_strand_id
1 'polypeptide(L)' 'KMTPQCEGPYEVIRKTRGGSDILSELDGTYRKQAAAAFRIIPYVSQHSTLLRKLPHWQPEAHK' A
#
# COMPACT_ATOMS: atom_id res chain seq x y z
N LYS A 1 -11.07 13.27 16.72
CA LYS A 1 -11.03 11.88 16.16
C LYS A 1 -9.78 11.77 15.30
N MET A 2 -8.99 10.70 15.40
CA MET A 2 -7.84 10.48 14.50
C MET A 2 -8.29 9.68 13.29
N THR A 3 -8.19 10.26 12.10
CA THR A 3 -8.42 9.57 10.83
C THR A 3 -7.06 9.07 10.33
N PRO A 4 -6.91 7.78 9.99
CA PRO A 4 -5.65 7.31 9.42
C PRO A 4 -5.41 7.99 8.07
N GLN A 5 -4.34 8.78 7.98
CA GLN A 5 -3.89 9.40 6.73
C GLN A 5 -2.89 8.46 6.07
N CYS A 6 -3.33 7.80 5.00
CA CYS A 6 -2.44 7.01 4.16
C CYS A 6 -1.71 7.99 3.22
N GLU A 7 -0.39 8.10 3.39
CA GLU A 7 0.44 8.87 2.48
C GLU A 7 0.94 7.95 1.38
N GLY A 8 0.69 8.34 0.13
CA GLY A 8 1.33 7.82 -1.08
C GLY A 8 1.30 6.30 -1.32
N PRO A 9 1.42 5.87 -2.57
CA PRO A 9 2.02 4.59 -2.85
C PRO A 9 3.54 4.70 -2.65
N TYR A 10 4.12 3.80 -1.87
CA TYR A 10 5.56 3.66 -1.68
C TYR A 10 6.01 2.27 -2.11
N GLU A 11 7.26 2.16 -2.53
CA GLU A 11 7.92 0.88 -2.76
C GLU A 11 8.76 0.48 -1.54
N VAL A 12 8.67 -0.79 -1.13
CA VAL A 12 9.48 -1.34 -0.05
C VAL A 12 10.80 -1.83 -0.63
N ILE A 13 11.87 -1.06 -0.41
CA ILE A 13 13.21 -1.39 -0.92
C ILE A 13 13.99 -2.32 0.00
N ARG A 14 13.68 -2.36 1.30
CA ARG A 14 14.34 -3.25 2.25
C ARG A 14 13.51 -3.48 3.50
N LYS A 15 13.39 -4.75 3.92
CA LYS A 15 12.85 -5.12 5.24
C LYS A 15 13.97 -5.30 6.24
N THR A 16 13.86 -4.70 7.41
CA THR A 16 14.83 -4.88 8.49
C THR A 16 14.39 -5.99 9.45
N ARG A 17 15.35 -6.61 10.14
CA ARG A 17 15.05 -7.61 11.18
C ARG A 17 14.29 -7.04 12.38
N GLY A 18 14.32 -5.71 12.57
CA GLY A 18 13.66 -5.02 13.67
C GLY A 18 12.19 -4.67 13.41
N GLY A 19 11.60 -5.14 12.30
CA GLY A 19 10.20 -4.87 11.99
C GLY A 19 9.95 -3.46 11.43
N SER A 20 10.98 -2.82 10.90
CA SER A 20 10.85 -1.61 10.09
C SER A 20 11.24 -1.87 8.64
N ASP A 21 10.57 -1.17 7.73
CA ASP A 21 10.80 -1.24 6.30
C ASP A 21 11.32 0.11 5.81
N ILE A 22 12.27 0.05 4.88
CA ILE A 22 12.80 1.20 4.18
C ILE A 22 11.99 1.39 2.91
N LEU A 23 11.53 2.62 2.68
CA LEU A 23 10.65 2.97 1.58
C LEU A 23 11.33 3.91 0.59
N SER A 24 10.94 3.82 -0.68
CA SER A 24 11.16 4.85 -1.68
C SER A 24 9.84 5.33 -2.26
N GLU A 25 9.83 6.57 -2.75
CA GLU A 25 8.78 7.03 -3.66
C GLU A 25 8.85 6.26 -4.99
N LEU A 26 7.78 6.32 -5.77
CA LEU A 26 7.66 5.56 -7.01
C LEU A 26 8.64 5.98 -8.11
N ASP A 27 9.25 7.15 -7.99
CA ASP A 27 10.31 7.66 -8.86
C ASP A 27 11.71 7.20 -8.41
N GLY A 28 11.80 6.42 -7.32
CA GLY A 28 13.05 5.96 -6.72
C GLY A 28 13.64 6.93 -5.70
N THR A 29 12.99 8.06 -5.41
CA THR A 29 13.44 9.00 -4.38
C THR A 29 13.41 8.32 -3.01
N TYR A 30 14.58 8.28 -2.35
CA TYR A 30 14.75 7.58 -1.08
C TYR A 30 14.04 8.30 0.07
N ARG A 31 13.18 7.58 0.81
CA ARG A 31 12.59 8.12 2.04
C ARG A 31 13.54 7.88 3.21
N LYS A 32 14.02 8.98 3.82
CA LYS A 32 15.00 8.91 4.93
C LYS A 32 14.51 8.16 6.18
N GLN A 33 13.20 8.08 6.40
CA GLN A 33 12.62 7.47 7.59
C GLN A 33 12.12 6.06 7.31
N ALA A 34 12.54 5.11 8.14
CA ALA A 34 11.99 3.76 8.11
C ALA A 34 10.55 3.76 8.64
N ALA A 35 9.66 3.05 7.97
CA ALA A 35 8.28 2.85 8.39
C ALA A 35 8.17 1.59 9.26
N ALA A 36 7.34 1.61 10.30
CA ALA A 36 7.04 0.40 11.04
C ALA A 36 6.21 -0.55 10.15
N ALA A 37 6.59 -1.82 10.06
CA ALA A 37 5.97 -2.78 9.13
C ALA A 37 4.45 -2.91 9.33
N PHE A 38 3.97 -2.83 10.58
CA PHE A 38 2.54 -2.89 10.90
C PHE A 38 1.74 -1.63 10.49
N ARG A 39 2.42 -0.56 10.07
CA ARG A 39 1.78 0.66 9.53
C ARG A 39 1.69 0.65 8.00
N ILE A 40 2.26 -0.36 7.34
CA ILE A 40 2.24 -0.47 5.88
C ILE A 40 1.00 -1.22 5.46
N ILE A 41 0.19 -0.58 4.61
CA ILE A 41 -0.96 -1.18 3.97
C ILE A 41 -0.54 -1.55 2.54
N PRO A 42 -0.74 -2.81 2.09
CA PRO A 42 -0.37 -3.21 0.75
C PRO A 42 -1.17 -2.41 -0.29
N TYR A 43 -0.46 -1.73 -1.18
CA TYR A 43 -1.07 -1.00 -2.27
C TYR A 43 -1.38 -1.94 -3.44
N VAL A 44 -2.66 -2.01 -3.82
CA VAL A 44 -3.10 -2.79 -4.98
C VAL A 44 -3.45 -1.81 -6.09
N SER A 45 -2.61 -1.78 -7.14
CA SER A 45 -2.88 -0.97 -8.33
C SER A 45 -4.17 -1.43 -9.02
N GLN A 46 -4.96 -0.49 -9.54
CA GLN A 46 -6.19 -0.76 -10.30
C GLN A 46 -5.97 -1.69 -11.50
N HIS A 47 -4.77 -1.64 -12.11
CA HIS A 47 -4.40 -2.49 -13.23
C HIS A 47 -3.84 -3.85 -12.81
N SER A 48 -3.76 -4.11 -11.50
CA SER A 48 -3.28 -5.39 -10.99
C SER A 48 -4.16 -6.53 -11.48
N THR A 49 -3.51 -7.58 -11.99
CA THR A 49 -4.18 -8.83 -12.36
C THR A 49 -4.96 -9.42 -11.18
N LEU A 50 -4.56 -9.12 -9.93
CA LEU A 50 -5.29 -9.53 -8.73
C LEU A 50 -6.70 -8.92 -8.68
N LEU A 51 -6.87 -7.63 -9.00
CA LEU A 51 -8.18 -6.99 -9.03
C LEU A 51 -9.04 -7.50 -10.19
N ARG A 52 -8.45 -7.78 -11.35
CA ARG A 52 -9.17 -8.36 -12.50
C ARG A 52 -9.73 -9.76 -12.21
N LYS A 53 -9.13 -10.49 -11.27
CA LYS A 53 -9.57 -11.82 -10.84
C LYS A 53 -10.66 -11.77 -9.77
N LEU A 54 -10.91 -10.62 -9.16
CA LEU A 54 -12.04 -10.48 -8.25
C LEU A 54 -13.33 -10.55 -9.07
N PRO A 55 -14.35 -11.30 -8.60
CA PRO A 55 -15.67 -11.20 -9.21
C PRO A 55 -16.05 -9.73 -9.24
N HIS A 56 -16.48 -9.25 -10.41
CA HIS A 56 -16.91 -7.87 -10.60
C HIS A 56 -17.95 -7.58 -9.51
N TRP A 57 -17.57 -6.74 -8.55
CA TRP A 57 -18.46 -6.32 -7.49
C TRP A 57 -19.59 -5.52 -8.15
N GLN A 58 -20.80 -6.08 -8.21
CA GLN A 58 -21.99 -5.41 -8.75
C GLN A 58 -22.72 -4.68 -7.61
N PRO A 59 -22.68 -3.34 -7.54
CA PRO A 59 -23.46 -2.58 -6.55
C PRO A 59 -24.99 -2.62 -6.78
N GLU A 60 -25.47 -3.25 -7.85
CA GLU A 60 -26.88 -3.15 -8.29
C GLU A 60 -27.80 -4.24 -7.72
N ALA A 61 -27.36 -5.05 -6.75
CA ALA A 61 -28.18 -6.15 -6.20
C ALA A 61 -29.20 -5.71 -5.12
N HIS A 62 -29.33 -4.41 -4.86
CA HIS A 62 -30.37 -3.85 -4.00
C HIS A 62 -31.21 -2.85 -4.77
N LYS A 63 -32.19 -3.36 -5.50
CA LYS A 63 -33.36 -2.61 -5.92
C LYS A 63 -34.59 -3.20 -5.26
#